data_AF-A0A0L0EV86-F1
#
_entry.id   AF-A0A0L0EV86-F1
#
_cell.length_a   1.000
_cell.length_b   1.000
_cell.length_c   1.000
_cell.angle_alpha   90.00
_cell.angle_beta   90.00
_cell.angle_gamma   90.00
#
_symmetry.space_group_name_H-M   'P 1'
#
loop_
_entity.id
_entity.type
_entity.pdbx_description
1 polymer ?
#
loop_
_entity_poly.entity_id
_entity_poly.type
_entity_poly.pdbx_seq_one_letter_code
_entity_poly.pdbx_strand_id
1 'polypeptide(L)'
;MKLFSALASFVLAATLTSTSVIADEVQQQSAPASLIADLTQVCVEWAQDDEVTTDALRQYVLQCVNEELTASDYMTVTDVDI
;
A
#
# COMPACT_ATOMS: atom_id res chain seq x y z
N MET A 1 -64.45 24.52 0.87
CA MET A 1 -64.29 24.44 -0.60
C MET A 1 -63.23 25.43 -1.04
N LYS A 2 -62.04 24.93 -1.41
CA LYS A 2 -61.16 25.56 -2.39
C LYS A 2 -60.35 24.43 -3.01
N LEU A 3 -61.03 23.79 -3.97
CA LEU A 3 -60.45 22.86 -4.92
C LEU A 3 -59.60 23.65 -5.91
N PHE A 4 -58.69 22.92 -6.54
CA PHE A 4 -57.98 23.21 -7.78
C PHE A 4 -56.58 23.82 -7.67
N SER A 5 -55.64 22.95 -8.07
CA SER A 5 -54.65 23.24 -9.12
C SER A 5 -53.35 23.87 -8.66
N ALA A 6 -52.33 23.03 -8.49
CA ALA A 6 -51.17 23.07 -9.38
C ALA A 6 -50.34 21.80 -9.20
N LEU A 7 -50.34 20.97 -10.24
CA LEU A 7 -49.30 19.98 -10.49
C LEU A 7 -47.99 20.74 -10.71
N ALA A 8 -47.02 20.54 -9.83
CA ALA A 8 -45.64 20.90 -10.11
C ALA A 8 -44.76 19.70 -9.73
N SER A 9 -44.60 18.79 -10.69
CA SER A 9 -43.54 17.80 -10.70
C SER A 9 -42.20 18.50 -10.46
N PHE A 10 -41.61 18.29 -9.29
CA PHE A 10 -40.21 18.62 -9.06
C PHE A 10 -39.40 17.34 -9.25
N VAL A 11 -39.04 17.06 -10.50
CA VAL A 11 -38.09 15.99 -10.83
C VAL A 11 -36.72 16.49 -10.41
N LEU A 12 -36.26 16.08 -9.22
CA LEU A 12 -34.90 16.33 -8.78
C LEU A 12 -34.00 15.33 -9.51
N ALA A 13 -33.42 15.76 -10.64
CA ALA A 13 -32.42 14.99 -11.35
C ALA A 13 -31.17 14.88 -10.47
N ALA A 14 -30.96 13.71 -9.85
CA ALA A 14 -29.72 13.39 -9.15
C ALA A 14 -28.62 13.17 -10.20
N THR A 15 -27.86 14.23 -10.50
CA THR A 15 -26.62 14.09 -11.26
C THR A 15 -25.58 13.45 -10.36
N LEU A 16 -25.46 12.12 -10.43
CA LEU A 16 -24.30 11.42 -9.90
C LEU A 16 -23.10 11.83 -10.75
N THR A 17 -22.33 12.82 -10.30
CA THR A 17 -21.00 13.06 -10.83
C THR A 17 -20.11 11.95 -10.28
N SER A 18 -19.97 10.87 -11.06
CA SER A 18 -18.97 9.84 -10.79
C SER A 18 -17.59 10.46 -10.89
N THR A 19 -16.99 10.79 -9.74
CA THR A 19 -15.56 11.09 -9.67
C THR A 19 -14.83 9.77 -9.94
N SER A 20 -14.35 9.60 -11.17
CA SER A 20 -13.34 8.59 -11.45
C SER A 20 -12.07 9.00 -10.71
N VAL A 21 -11.83 8.39 -9.55
CA VAL A 21 -10.51 8.36 -8.94
C VAL A 21 -9.65 7.55 -9.91
N ILE A 22 -8.95 8.25 -10.79
CA ILE A 22 -7.80 7.67 -11.47
C ILE A 22 -6.82 7.42 -10.32
N ALA A 23 -6.64 6.17 -9.93
CA ALA A 23 -5.48 5.79 -9.14
C ALA A 23 -4.29 6.12 -10.04
N ASP A 24 -3.69 7.29 -9.82
CA ASP A 24 -2.41 7.65 -10.42
C ASP A 24 -1.50 6.46 -10.09
N GLU A 25 -1.04 5.77 -11.12
CA GLU A 25 -0.16 4.62 -10.98
C GLU A 25 1.10 5.15 -10.32
N VAL A 26 1.14 5.16 -8.99
CA VAL A 26 2.26 5.65 -8.21
C VAL A 26 3.44 4.83 -8.71
N GLN A 27 4.31 5.46 -9.49
CA GLN A 27 5.53 4.83 -9.95
C GLN A 27 6.40 4.69 -8.71
N GLN A 28 6.20 3.58 -7.98
CA GLN A 28 6.97 3.24 -6.79
C GLN A 28 8.43 3.34 -7.18
N GLN A 29 9.17 4.12 -6.41
CA GLN A 29 10.56 4.41 -6.67
C GLN A 29 11.46 3.37 -5.99
N SER A 30 12.67 3.18 -6.52
CA SER A 30 13.64 2.27 -5.91
C SER A 30 14.23 2.87 -4.65
N ALA A 31 14.18 2.12 -3.55
CA ALA A 31 14.73 2.59 -2.28
C ALA A 31 16.23 2.88 -2.36
N PRO A 32 16.72 3.89 -1.62
CA PRO A 32 18.14 4.12 -1.49
C PRO A 32 18.81 2.90 -0.84
N ALA A 33 20.00 2.54 -1.30
CA ALA A 33 20.72 1.36 -0.83
C ALA A 33 20.97 1.37 0.69
N SER A 34 21.15 2.55 1.28
CA SER A 34 21.30 2.69 2.74
C SER A 34 20.04 2.26 3.49
N LEU A 35 18.85 2.59 3.00
CA LEU A 35 17.60 2.15 3.61
C LEU A 35 17.45 0.63 3.53
N ILE A 36 17.78 0.03 2.38
CA ILE A 36 17.75 -1.43 2.23
C ILE A 36 18.70 -2.09 3.24
N ALA A 37 19.90 -1.54 3.43
CA ALA A 37 20.87 -2.04 4.41
C ALA A 37 20.37 -1.90 5.85
N ASP A 38 19.80 -0.74 6.21
CA ASP A 38 19.23 -0.50 7.54
C ASP A 38 18.08 -1.48 7.84
N LEU A 39 17.16 -1.66 6.88
CA LEU A 39 16.06 -2.63 6.99
C LEU A 39 16.58 -4.07 7.07
N THR A 40 17.62 -4.41 6.31
CA THR A 40 18.23 -5.74 6.34
C THR A 40 18.79 -6.05 7.72
N GLN A 41 19.47 -5.09 8.36
CA GLN A 41 19.98 -5.27 9.72
C GLN A 41 18.85 -5.50 10.72
N VAL A 42 17.80 -4.67 10.68
CA VAL A 42 16.63 -4.79 11.57
C VAL A 42 15.94 -6.15 11.39
N CYS A 43 15.73 -6.57 10.14
CA CYS A 43 15.12 -7.86 9.84
C CYS A 43 15.98 -9.06 10.26
N VAL A 44 17.32 -8.93 10.27
CA VAL A 44 18.23 -9.94 10.81
C VAL A 44 18.15 -10.01 12.33
N GLU A 45 17.97 -8.88 13.01
CA GLU A 45 17.75 -8.83 14.46
C GLU A 45 16.41 -9.49 14.82
N TRP A 46 15.32 -9.17 14.11
CA TRP A 46 14.02 -9.82 14.33
C TRP A 46 14.03 -11.31 14.02
N ALA A 47 14.76 -11.74 12.99
CA ALA A 47 14.93 -13.17 12.70
C ALA A 47 15.61 -13.91 13.87
N GLN A 48 16.53 -13.26 14.59
CA GLN A 48 17.18 -13.85 15.76
C GLN A 48 16.21 -13.92 16.94
N ASP A 49 15.44 -12.86 17.19
CA ASP A 49 14.42 -12.82 18.24
C ASP A 49 13.32 -13.86 18.02
N ASP A 50 12.98 -14.13 16.76
CA ASP A 50 12.02 -15.15 16.33
C ASP A 50 12.62 -16.58 16.24
N GLU A 51 13.90 -16.74 16.59
CA GLU A 51 14.65 -18.01 16.52
C GLU A 51 14.60 -18.66 15.12
N VAL A 52 14.61 -17.85 14.05
CA VAL A 52 14.62 -18.32 12.66
C VAL A 52 15.90 -19.11 12.38
N THR A 53 15.73 -20.29 11.78
CA THR A 53 16.87 -21.17 11.46
C THR A 53 17.73 -20.59 10.34
N THR A 54 19.01 -20.96 10.31
CA THR A 54 19.96 -20.50 9.28
C THR A 54 19.48 -20.82 7.86
N ASP A 55 18.85 -21.98 7.65
CA ASP A 55 18.33 -22.39 6.34
C ASP A 55 17.15 -21.52 5.87
N ALA A 56 16.42 -20.89 6.79
CA ALA A 56 15.29 -20.02 6.50
C ALA A 56 15.64 -18.52 6.55
N LEU A 57 16.79 -18.15 7.12
CA LEU A 57 17.18 -16.76 7.41
C LEU A 57 17.10 -15.85 6.18
N ARG A 58 17.70 -16.25 5.05
CA ARG A 58 17.70 -15.41 3.84
C ARG A 58 16.29 -15.14 3.32
N GLN A 59 15.42 -16.15 3.34
CA GLN A 59 14.04 -15.99 2.89
C GLN A 59 13.24 -15.09 3.83
N TYR A 60 13.40 -15.29 5.14
CA TYR A 60 12.75 -14.46 6.16
C TYR A 60 13.16 -12.98 6.01
N VAL A 61 14.47 -12.72 5.94
CA VAL A 61 14.99 -11.34 5.84
C VAL A 61 14.53 -10.67 4.54
N LEU A 62 14.57 -11.37 3.40
CA LEU A 62 14.09 -10.83 2.14
C LEU A 62 12.59 -10.49 2.18
N GLN A 63 11.78 -11.33 2.82
CA GLN A 63 10.35 -11.07 2.99
C GLN A 63 10.13 -9.84 3.88
N CYS A 64 10.77 -9.80 5.05
CA CYS A 64 10.69 -8.69 5.99
C CYS A 64 11.08 -7.35 5.33
N VAL A 65 12.22 -7.31 4.64
CA VAL A 65 12.66 -6.09 3.92
C VAL A 65 11.62 -5.66 2.88
N ASN A 66 11.03 -6.59 2.13
CA ASN A 66 10.03 -6.27 1.13
C ASN A 66 8.70 -5.79 1.72
N GLU A 67 8.32 -6.29 2.90
CA GLU A 67 7.14 -5.79 3.64
C GLU A 67 7.35 -4.34 4.08
N GLU A 68 8.52 -4.01 4.64
CA GLU A 68 8.87 -2.65 5.07
C GLU A 68 9.00 -1.66 3.88
N LEU A 69 9.59 -2.11 2.77
CA LEU A 69 9.69 -1.32 1.54
C LEU A 69 8.31 -1.01 0.96
N THR A 70 7.43 -2.03 0.91
CA THR A 70 6.06 -1.87 0.40
C THR A 70 5.23 -0.94 1.30
N ALA A 71 5.36 -1.07 2.62
CA ALA A 71 4.70 -0.17 3.57
C ALA A 71 5.15 1.29 3.45
N SER A 72 6.32 1.52 2.84
CA SER A 72 6.92 2.83 2.59
C SER A 72 6.81 3.28 1.13
N ASP A 73 5.94 2.65 0.31
CA ASP A 73 5.72 2.94 -1.11
C ASP A 73 6.98 2.81 -2.01
N TYR A 74 7.93 1.96 -1.62
CA TYR A 74 9.10 1.61 -2.43
C TYR A 74 8.89 0.31 -3.20
N MET A 75 9.63 0.14 -4.30
CA MET A 75 9.68 -1.14 -5.01
C MET A 75 10.35 -2.23 -4.15
N THR A 76 9.86 -3.46 -4.26
CA THR A 76 10.51 -4.64 -3.66
C THR A 76 11.87 -4.93 -4.30
N VAL A 77 12.76 -5.56 -3.53
CA VAL A 77 14.04 -6.10 -3.99
C VAL A 77 13.97 -7.61 -4.19
N THR A 78 14.87 -8.15 -5.01
CA THR A 78 14.96 -9.60 -5.26
C THR A 78 16.04 -10.30 -4.44
N ASP A 79 16.91 -9.54 -3.78
CA ASP A 79 18.01 -10.06 -2.98
C ASP A 79 18.41 -9.06 -1.87
N VAL A 80 19.03 -9.59 -0.82
CA VAL A 80 19.55 -8.85 0.34
C VAL A 80 20.93 -9.40 0.71
N ASP A 81 21.82 -8.50 1.15
CA ASP A 81 23.18 -8.85 1.53
C ASP A 81 23.23 -9.18 3.04
N ILE A 82 23.41 -10.46 3.36
CA ILE A 82 23.48 -11.03 4.73
C ILE A 82 24.53 -12.13 4.83
#